data_AF-A0A936SFL5-F1
#
_entry.id   AF-A0A936SFL5-F1
#
_cell.length_a   1.000
_cell.length_b   1.000
_cell.length_c   1.000
_cell.angle_alpha   90.00
_cell.angle_beta   90.00
_cell.angle_gamma   90.00
#
_symmetry.space_group_name_H-M   'P 1'
#
loop_
_entity.id
_entity.type
_entity.pdbx_description
1 polymer ?
#
loop_
_entity_poly.entity_id
_entity_poly.type
_entity_poly.pdbx_seq_one_letter_code
_entity_poly.pdbx_strand_id
1 'polypeptide(L)'
;MKWKIRDYVFLSALLLAIFVSPGDLSAQSTNRELAQVQFLKWKTRVDGLSKEIVSESSAVSENERSLYFATLAKIWWKADESEARVYFKKAVDKLLSGLRSDDKADIAKKVKLAQRTVEILSKLDEKLTQELVVQIAKVVDNDSNVQGGKEDPEMAELYVALGLQIISIKPDIALACGIDSLKYGFAGALPQLIAELNILDPSKSGVLYSRAMVKARGNFSHTAILFEANIAKYMFDVYGPKGFSESLKKDLLSRYADHVAAAAIDESERPVRCWIANFAPSIVSRVDEYWPGLSITFRQNIQTCIPYISETYQALARGETNVDQPNSVDELVRAAKVTNDKILKVRYWRDALSRLENEKKYSEIMSLLDGIDGDDLKAVAPVVWNDWRIGAAFEAVIVSVDAKDMATAYRIIDRTPKVIRSELRLRIARKLMPSGTDQFYVENLDELQKEIGSIEQADKDAARFYRILAELYFKVRPTESEAMFRNAVKFINKADGDNPDFENDKDWAPWMDYVPMSAELLDFDESSISSSLNNLSSRRSRVRLKLGLLESSLKKYVDAKKTFETLNKQKKDL
;
A
#
# COMPACT_ATOMS: atom_id res chain seq x y z
N MET A 1 58.92 -70.68 -6.23
CA MET A 1 57.74 -71.33 -6.85
C MET A 1 56.49 -70.70 -6.23
N LYS A 2 55.50 -70.33 -7.07
CA LYS A 2 54.17 -69.75 -6.74
C LYS A 2 54.07 -68.22 -6.57
N TRP A 3 53.89 -67.56 -7.73
CA TRP A 3 52.81 -66.62 -8.09
C TRP A 3 52.03 -65.92 -6.97
N LYS A 4 51.89 -64.58 -7.07
CA LYS A 4 50.61 -63.88 -6.85
C LYS A 4 50.62 -62.42 -7.37
N ILE A 5 49.80 -62.20 -8.40
CA ILE A 5 48.84 -61.09 -8.57
C ILE A 5 49.44 -59.68 -8.49
N ARG A 6 49.85 -59.12 -9.64
CA ARG A 6 50.08 -57.68 -9.75
C ARG A 6 49.82 -57.08 -11.12
N ASP A 7 48.82 -57.56 -11.88
CA ASP A 7 48.55 -57.03 -13.23
C ASP A 7 47.08 -56.68 -13.55
N TYR A 8 46.15 -56.64 -12.57
CA TYR A 8 44.73 -56.39 -12.86
C TYR A 8 44.12 -55.09 -12.31
N VAL A 9 44.92 -54.18 -11.73
CA VAL A 9 44.39 -52.91 -11.17
C VAL A 9 44.69 -51.68 -12.04
N PHE A 10 45.59 -51.79 -13.01
CA PHE A 10 45.96 -50.64 -13.86
C PHE A 10 45.21 -50.56 -15.20
N LEU A 11 44.53 -51.62 -15.65
CA LEU A 11 43.78 -51.59 -16.92
C LEU A 11 42.30 -51.14 -16.77
N SER A 12 41.74 -51.19 -15.56
CA SER A 12 40.35 -50.76 -15.30
C SER A 12 40.22 -49.27 -14.97
N ALA A 13 41.32 -48.59 -14.62
CA ALA A 13 41.34 -47.15 -14.38
C ALA A 13 41.63 -46.30 -15.64
N LEU A 14 42.21 -46.89 -16.70
CA LEU A 14 42.54 -46.17 -17.95
C LEU A 14 41.43 -46.25 -19.02
N LEU A 15 40.46 -47.14 -18.87
CA LEU A 15 39.30 -47.29 -19.77
C LEU A 15 38.04 -46.54 -19.30
N LEU A 16 38.09 -45.88 -18.13
CA LEU A 16 37.00 -45.05 -17.62
C LEU A 16 37.15 -43.54 -17.95
N ALA A 17 38.20 -43.16 -18.69
CA ALA A 17 38.52 -41.76 -18.99
C ALA A 17 38.15 -41.28 -20.41
N ILE A 18 37.58 -42.13 -21.28
CA ILE A 18 37.21 -41.72 -22.65
C ILE A 18 35.89 -42.35 -23.07
N PHE A 19 34.81 -41.99 -22.38
CA PHE A 19 33.46 -42.01 -22.93
C PHE A 19 32.72 -40.75 -22.47
N VAL A 20 33.31 -39.57 -22.75
CA VAL A 20 32.47 -38.39 -22.99
C VAL A 20 31.77 -38.69 -24.31
N SER A 21 30.52 -39.13 -24.23
CA SER A 21 29.74 -39.43 -25.42
C SER A 21 29.68 -38.15 -26.27
N PRO A 22 29.90 -38.19 -27.60
CA PRO A 22 29.77 -37.01 -28.46
C PRO A 22 28.38 -36.34 -28.38
N GLY A 23 27.38 -37.03 -27.81
CA GLY A 23 26.07 -36.46 -27.45
C GLY A 23 26.10 -35.39 -26.34
N ASP A 24 27.02 -35.49 -25.37
CA ASP A 24 27.08 -34.54 -24.24
C ASP A 24 27.66 -33.18 -24.65
N LEU A 25 28.63 -33.17 -25.57
CA LEU A 25 29.22 -31.94 -26.13
C LEU A 25 28.24 -31.21 -27.06
N SER A 26 27.48 -31.95 -27.87
CA SER A 26 26.44 -31.39 -28.74
C SER A 26 25.26 -30.81 -27.94
N ALA A 27 24.83 -31.50 -26.87
CA ALA A 27 23.77 -31.01 -26.00
C ALA A 27 24.20 -29.76 -25.21
N GLN A 28 25.46 -29.69 -24.76
CA GLN A 28 26.02 -28.49 -24.12
C GLN A 28 26.10 -27.30 -25.07
N SER A 29 26.50 -27.49 -26.34
CA SER A 29 26.53 -26.40 -27.31
C SER A 29 25.12 -25.85 -27.61
N THR A 30 24.13 -26.73 -27.79
CA THR A 30 22.74 -26.32 -28.05
C THR A 30 22.13 -25.60 -26.85
N ASN A 31 22.37 -26.08 -25.62
CA ASN A 31 21.88 -25.42 -24.41
C ASN A 31 22.49 -24.03 -24.21
N ARG A 32 23.75 -23.84 -24.59
CA ARG A 32 24.44 -22.55 -24.50
C ARG A 32 23.90 -21.55 -25.52
N GLU A 33 23.69 -21.98 -26.76
CA GLU A 33 23.09 -21.13 -27.80
C GLU A 33 21.68 -20.69 -27.39
N LEU A 34 20.86 -21.61 -26.88
CA LEU A 34 19.54 -21.28 -26.33
C LEU A 34 19.62 -20.27 -25.17
N ALA A 35 20.54 -20.47 -24.23
CA ALA A 35 20.75 -19.51 -23.13
C ALA A 35 21.21 -18.13 -23.62
N GLN A 36 22.07 -18.07 -24.64
CA GLN A 36 22.52 -16.82 -25.25
C GLN A 36 21.36 -16.09 -25.94
N VAL A 37 20.52 -16.80 -26.70
CA VAL A 37 19.33 -16.24 -27.35
C VAL A 37 18.37 -15.68 -26.30
N GLN A 38 18.10 -16.41 -25.22
CA GLN A 38 17.23 -15.92 -24.13
C GLN A 38 17.82 -14.70 -23.43
N PHE A 39 19.13 -14.71 -23.15
CA PHE A 39 19.82 -13.55 -22.56
C PHE A 39 19.69 -12.31 -23.46
N LEU A 40 19.99 -12.43 -24.75
CA LEU A 40 19.91 -11.31 -25.70
C LEU A 40 18.47 -10.82 -25.87
N LYS A 41 17.50 -11.74 -25.96
CA LYS A 41 16.06 -11.43 -26.05
C LYS A 41 15.62 -10.54 -24.89
N TRP A 42 15.89 -10.97 -23.66
CA TRP A 42 15.49 -10.21 -22.47
C TRP A 42 16.28 -8.92 -22.31
N LYS A 43 17.56 -8.90 -22.67
CA LYS A 43 18.36 -7.67 -22.68
C LYS A 43 17.75 -6.61 -23.59
N THR A 44 17.44 -6.96 -24.84
CA THR A 44 16.83 -6.02 -25.79
C THR A 44 15.49 -5.48 -25.29
N ARG A 45 14.66 -6.33 -24.67
CA ARG A 45 13.39 -5.93 -24.06
C ARG A 45 13.55 -4.92 -22.93
N VAL A 46 14.44 -5.19 -21.97
CA VAL A 46 14.63 -4.27 -20.83
C VAL A 46 15.26 -2.95 -21.26
N ASP A 47 16.19 -2.97 -22.23
CA ASP A 47 16.79 -1.77 -22.81
C ASP A 47 15.75 -0.94 -23.58
N GLY A 48 14.89 -1.59 -24.36
CA GLY A 48 13.80 -0.96 -25.11
C GLY A 48 12.79 -0.30 -24.20
N LEU A 49 12.24 -1.04 -23.23
CA LEU A 49 11.28 -0.53 -22.25
C LEU A 49 11.86 0.66 -21.46
N SER A 50 13.11 0.58 -21.02
CA SER A 50 13.76 1.67 -20.29
C SER A 50 13.87 2.94 -21.13
N LYS A 51 14.28 2.82 -22.40
CA LYS A 51 14.36 3.97 -23.33
C LYS A 51 13.00 4.60 -23.60
N GLU A 52 11.98 3.78 -23.81
CA GLU A 52 10.61 4.25 -24.05
C GLU A 52 10.05 4.99 -22.84
N ILE A 53 10.24 4.47 -21.62
CA ILE A 53 9.84 5.15 -20.37
C ILE A 53 10.52 6.52 -20.26
N VAL A 54 11.83 6.59 -20.51
CA VAL A 54 12.57 7.87 -20.46
C VAL A 54 12.06 8.85 -21.51
N SER A 55 11.80 8.39 -22.73
CA SER A 55 11.28 9.21 -23.81
C SER A 55 9.88 9.75 -23.50
N GLU A 56 8.95 8.88 -23.10
CA GLU A 56 7.56 9.24 -22.83
C GLU A 56 7.39 10.11 -21.58
N SER A 57 8.25 9.94 -20.57
CA SER A 57 8.28 10.77 -19.37
C SER A 57 8.60 12.26 -19.63
N SER A 58 9.06 12.61 -20.83
CA SER A 58 9.36 14.00 -21.19
C SER A 58 8.12 14.90 -21.29
N ALA A 59 6.93 14.31 -21.39
CA ALA A 59 5.67 15.05 -21.51
C ALA A 59 5.06 15.49 -20.16
N VAL A 60 5.59 14.99 -19.04
CA VAL A 60 5.09 15.30 -17.70
C VAL A 60 5.96 16.34 -17.00
N SER A 61 5.48 16.89 -15.88
CA SER A 61 6.23 17.85 -15.08
C SER A 61 7.54 17.25 -14.53
N GLU A 62 8.52 18.10 -14.21
CA GLU A 62 9.81 17.65 -13.70
C GLU A 62 9.67 16.87 -12.37
N ASN A 63 8.72 17.25 -11.51
CA ASN A 63 8.43 16.51 -10.27
C ASN A 63 7.87 15.10 -10.56
N GLU A 64 6.96 14.98 -11.52
CA GLU A 64 6.43 13.66 -11.92
C GLU A 64 7.49 12.81 -12.61
N ARG A 65 8.32 13.46 -13.43
CA ARG A 65 9.47 12.82 -14.08
C ARG A 65 10.51 12.34 -13.08
N SER A 66 10.71 13.07 -11.98
CA SER A 66 11.58 12.65 -10.86
C SER A 66 11.10 11.32 -10.25
N LEU A 67 9.78 11.17 -10.08
CA LEU A 67 9.17 9.95 -9.55
C LEU A 67 9.36 8.76 -10.50
N TYR A 68 9.17 8.97 -11.81
CA TYR A 68 9.43 7.93 -12.81
C TYR A 68 10.89 7.50 -12.84
N PHE A 69 11.84 8.44 -12.74
CA PHE A 69 13.26 8.10 -12.65
C PHE A 69 13.63 7.39 -11.34
N ALA A 70 13.05 7.79 -10.20
CA ALA A 70 13.25 7.08 -8.94
C ALA A 70 12.70 5.66 -9.00
N THR A 71 11.54 5.47 -9.63
CA THR A 71 10.93 4.16 -9.85
C THR A 71 11.79 3.30 -10.78
N LEU A 72 12.32 3.87 -11.88
CA LEU A 72 13.29 3.21 -12.74
C LEU A 72 14.55 2.78 -11.95
N ALA A 73 15.11 3.66 -11.13
CA ALA A 73 16.26 3.36 -10.30
C ALA A 73 15.98 2.19 -9.36
N LYS A 74 14.82 2.20 -8.68
CA LYS A 74 14.38 1.11 -7.80
C LYS A 74 14.29 -0.22 -8.53
N ILE A 75 13.68 -0.22 -9.71
CA ILE A 75 13.49 -1.42 -10.53
C ILE A 75 14.85 -1.98 -11.00
N TRP A 76 15.76 -1.12 -11.44
CA TRP A 76 17.09 -1.52 -11.90
C TRP A 76 18.05 -1.93 -10.77
N TRP A 77 17.84 -1.44 -9.54
CA TRP A 77 18.78 -1.62 -8.42
C TRP A 77 19.21 -3.07 -8.17
N LYS A 78 18.28 -4.01 -8.32
CA LYS A 78 18.55 -5.45 -8.12
C LYS A 78 19.24 -6.13 -9.32
N ALA A 79 19.16 -5.53 -10.51
CA ALA A 79 19.65 -6.11 -11.76
C ALA A 79 21.00 -5.53 -12.19
N ASP A 80 21.14 -4.21 -12.11
CA ASP A 80 22.36 -3.47 -12.42
C ASP A 80 22.40 -2.19 -11.59
N GLU A 81 23.18 -2.21 -10.51
CA GLU A 81 23.32 -1.08 -9.59
C GLU A 81 23.94 0.15 -10.28
N SER A 82 24.82 -0.04 -11.26
CA SER A 82 25.45 1.07 -11.98
C SER A 82 24.41 1.82 -12.80
N GLU A 83 23.57 1.09 -13.54
CA GLU A 83 22.47 1.68 -14.31
C GLU A 83 21.42 2.32 -13.38
N ALA A 84 21.10 1.66 -12.27
CA ALA A 84 20.20 2.20 -11.26
C ALA A 84 20.69 3.54 -10.69
N ARG A 85 22.00 3.67 -10.43
CA ARG A 85 22.62 4.93 -9.97
C ARG A 85 22.53 6.04 -11.03
N VAL A 86 22.53 5.72 -12.33
CA VAL A 86 22.29 6.71 -13.39
C VAL A 86 20.87 7.28 -13.30
N TYR A 87 19.86 6.41 -13.14
CA TYR A 87 18.47 6.85 -12.97
C TYR A 87 18.24 7.57 -11.65
N PHE A 88 18.92 7.15 -10.57
CA PHE A 88 18.89 7.83 -9.27
C PHE A 88 19.32 9.29 -9.43
N LYS A 89 20.48 9.54 -10.06
CA LYS A 89 20.99 10.91 -10.27
C LYS A 89 20.02 11.76 -11.08
N LYS A 90 19.44 11.19 -12.15
CA LYS A 90 18.40 11.88 -12.94
C LYS A 90 17.16 12.20 -12.09
N ALA A 91 16.74 11.32 -11.19
CA ALA A 91 15.63 11.58 -10.28
C ALA A 91 15.92 12.76 -9.36
N VAL A 92 17.12 12.81 -8.77
CA VAL A 92 17.59 13.92 -7.92
C VAL A 92 17.59 15.24 -8.69
N ASP A 93 18.20 15.27 -9.87
CA ASP A 93 18.31 16.49 -10.68
C ASP A 93 16.91 17.04 -11.00
N LYS A 94 15.98 16.16 -11.40
CA LYS A 94 14.60 16.53 -11.74
C LYS A 94 13.79 16.99 -10.53
N LEU A 95 13.98 16.36 -9.38
CA LEU A 95 13.34 16.77 -8.13
C LEU A 95 13.79 18.17 -7.71
N LEU A 96 15.09 18.44 -7.71
CA LEU A 96 15.63 19.74 -7.33
C LEU A 96 15.23 20.84 -8.32
N SER A 97 15.22 20.56 -9.62
CA SER A 97 14.70 21.49 -10.63
C SER A 97 13.21 21.78 -10.44
N GLY A 98 12.40 20.77 -10.12
CA GLY A 98 10.96 20.92 -9.91
C GLY A 98 10.58 21.64 -8.60
N LEU A 99 11.42 21.55 -7.56
CA LEU A 99 11.27 22.32 -6.32
C LEU A 99 11.64 23.80 -6.50
N ARG A 100 12.59 24.12 -7.39
CA ARG A 100 13.05 25.50 -7.65
C ARG A 100 12.20 26.28 -8.66
N SER A 101 11.25 25.63 -9.34
CA SER A 101 10.45 26.30 -10.36
C SER A 101 9.43 27.25 -9.71
N ASP A 102 9.39 28.50 -10.17
CA ASP A 102 8.43 29.55 -9.73
C ASP A 102 6.94 29.25 -10.04
N ASP A 103 6.66 28.10 -10.67
CA ASP A 103 5.31 27.67 -10.98
C ASP A 103 4.53 27.40 -9.68
N LYS A 104 3.67 28.34 -9.26
CA LYS A 104 2.81 28.20 -8.08
C LYS A 104 1.70 27.15 -8.25
N ALA A 105 1.67 26.41 -9.36
CA ALA A 105 0.79 25.26 -9.50
C ALA A 105 0.96 24.28 -8.33
N ASP A 106 -0.15 24.06 -7.63
CA ASP A 106 -0.39 23.11 -6.53
C ASP A 106 0.88 22.61 -5.81
N ILE A 107 1.41 23.45 -4.91
CA ILE A 107 2.57 23.14 -4.06
C ILE A 107 2.35 21.79 -3.35
N ALA A 108 1.12 21.49 -2.92
CA ALA A 108 0.76 20.21 -2.31
C ALA A 108 1.06 19.02 -3.23
N LYS A 109 0.76 19.14 -4.53
CA LYS A 109 1.10 18.13 -5.54
C LYS A 109 2.60 17.98 -5.71
N LYS A 110 3.36 19.08 -5.70
CA LYS A 110 4.84 19.04 -5.77
C LYS A 110 5.43 18.36 -4.55
N VAL A 111 4.99 18.74 -3.35
CA VAL A 111 5.41 18.16 -2.08
C VAL A 111 5.12 16.66 -2.05
N LYS A 112 3.92 16.24 -2.43
CA LYS A 112 3.53 14.83 -2.45
C LYS A 112 4.37 13.99 -3.41
N LEU A 113 4.68 14.51 -4.59
CA LEU A 113 5.57 13.84 -5.55
C LEU A 113 7.02 13.80 -5.02
N ALA A 114 7.50 14.89 -4.44
CA ALA A 114 8.81 14.96 -3.80
C ALA A 114 8.94 13.94 -2.68
N GLN A 115 7.96 13.87 -1.77
CA GLN A 115 7.90 12.91 -0.69
C GLN A 115 8.02 11.47 -1.24
N ARG A 116 7.22 11.11 -2.24
CA ARG A 116 7.29 9.76 -2.87
C ARG A 116 8.65 9.49 -3.50
N THR A 117 9.20 10.46 -4.24
CA THR A 117 10.53 10.34 -4.85
C THR A 117 11.60 10.07 -3.79
N VAL A 118 11.66 10.87 -2.73
CA VAL A 118 12.65 10.67 -1.64
C VAL A 118 12.38 9.35 -0.90
N GLU A 119 11.12 8.92 -0.74
CA GLU A 119 10.78 7.63 -0.13
C GLU A 119 11.38 6.46 -0.91
N ILE A 120 11.30 6.52 -2.24
CA ILE A 120 11.90 5.50 -3.09
C ILE A 120 13.41 5.55 -3.00
N LEU A 121 14.02 6.73 -3.17
CA LEU A 121 15.48 6.91 -3.21
C LEU A 121 16.15 6.53 -1.89
N SER A 122 15.54 6.86 -0.75
CA SER A 122 16.03 6.53 0.61
C SER A 122 16.25 5.04 0.83
N LYS A 123 15.46 4.19 0.16
CA LYS A 123 15.56 2.73 0.25
C LYS A 123 16.66 2.14 -0.64
N LEU A 124 17.24 2.93 -1.55
CA LEU A 124 18.26 2.48 -2.52
C LEU A 124 19.67 2.84 -2.08
N ASP A 125 19.91 4.12 -1.83
CA ASP A 125 21.23 4.62 -1.45
C ASP A 125 21.13 5.66 -0.34
N GLU A 126 21.57 5.25 0.85
CA GLU A 126 21.55 6.06 2.05
C GLU A 126 22.39 7.34 1.89
N LYS A 127 23.61 7.23 1.35
CA LYS A 127 24.54 8.36 1.26
C LYS A 127 24.05 9.42 0.29
N LEU A 128 23.58 9.01 -0.88
CA LEU A 128 23.04 9.94 -1.87
C LEU A 128 21.74 10.60 -1.39
N THR A 129 20.93 9.88 -0.63
CA THR A 129 19.72 10.45 -0.01
C THR A 129 20.08 11.50 1.05
N GLN A 130 21.13 11.29 1.84
CA GLN A 130 21.62 12.32 2.78
C GLN A 130 22.04 13.60 2.04
N GLU A 131 22.75 13.48 0.93
CA GLU A 131 23.13 14.64 0.10
C GLU A 131 21.91 15.35 -0.50
N LEU A 132 20.89 14.60 -0.92
CA LEU A 132 19.63 15.14 -1.42
C LEU A 132 18.88 15.94 -0.36
N VAL A 133 18.77 15.43 0.87
CA VAL A 133 18.07 16.13 1.96
C VAL A 133 18.73 17.47 2.29
N VAL A 134 20.06 17.52 2.33
CA VAL A 134 20.79 18.78 2.52
C VAL A 134 20.50 19.77 1.39
N GLN A 135 20.35 19.28 0.15
CA GLN A 135 20.01 20.13 -0.99
C GLN A 135 18.55 20.61 -0.96
N ILE A 136 17.61 19.77 -0.54
CA ILE A 136 16.21 20.14 -0.35
C ILE A 136 16.08 21.22 0.74
N ALA A 137 16.73 21.03 1.89
CA ALA A 137 16.71 22.01 2.98
C ALA A 137 17.26 23.37 2.52
N LYS A 138 18.36 23.38 1.76
CA LYS A 138 18.90 24.62 1.17
C LYS A 138 17.96 25.29 0.16
N VAL A 139 17.23 24.50 -0.63
CA VAL A 139 16.25 25.05 -1.59
C VAL A 139 15.08 25.70 -0.85
N VAL A 140 14.59 25.04 0.19
CA VAL A 140 13.50 25.55 1.04
C VAL A 140 13.92 26.79 1.84
N ASP A 141 15.11 26.77 2.46
CA ASP A 141 15.62 27.90 3.23
C ASP A 141 15.88 29.13 2.35
N ASN A 142 16.28 28.95 1.08
CA ASN A 142 16.49 30.07 0.15
C ASN A 142 15.19 30.70 -0.39
N ASP A 143 14.07 29.97 -0.34
CA ASP A 143 12.74 30.48 -0.73
C ASP A 143 12.02 31.17 0.46
N SER A 144 12.63 31.10 1.66
CA SER A 144 12.10 31.68 2.90
C SER A 144 12.24 33.22 3.02
N ASN A 145 12.01 33.93 1.90
CA ASN A 145 11.56 35.33 1.96
C ASN A 145 10.12 35.47 2.48
N VAL A 146 9.51 34.40 3.00
CA VAL A 146 8.26 34.43 3.77
C VAL A 146 8.56 34.98 5.18
N GLN A 147 8.87 36.27 5.25
CA GLN A 147 8.71 37.05 6.46
C GLN A 147 7.22 37.05 6.84
N GLY A 148 6.87 36.23 7.84
CA GLY A 148 5.62 36.36 8.57
C GLY A 148 4.86 35.06 8.73
N GLY A 149 5.12 34.38 9.86
CA GLY A 149 4.18 33.66 10.75
C GLY A 149 2.88 33.01 10.22
N LYS A 150 2.72 32.73 8.93
CA LYS A 150 1.57 32.01 8.39
C LYS A 150 1.85 30.53 8.48
N GLU A 151 0.87 29.80 9.01
CA GLU A 151 0.87 28.34 8.94
C GLU A 151 0.94 27.90 7.48
N ASP A 152 1.84 26.96 7.19
CA ASP A 152 1.99 26.31 5.90
C ASP A 152 1.94 24.78 6.14
N PRO A 153 0.73 24.20 6.12
CA PRO A 153 0.55 22.78 6.39
C PRO A 153 1.34 21.89 5.43
N GLU A 154 1.53 22.31 4.17
CA GLU A 154 2.21 21.54 3.14
C GLU A 154 3.71 21.46 3.42
N MET A 155 4.31 22.57 3.83
CA MET A 155 5.70 22.61 4.28
C MET A 155 5.89 21.79 5.56
N ALA A 156 4.95 21.87 6.51
CA ALA A 156 5.01 21.04 7.71
C ALA A 156 5.03 19.54 7.35
N GLU A 157 4.16 19.10 6.43
CA GLU A 157 4.12 17.71 5.95
C GLU A 157 5.40 17.30 5.21
N LEU A 158 5.98 18.17 4.38
CA LEU A 158 7.24 17.90 3.69
C LEU A 158 8.35 17.58 4.69
N TYR A 159 8.55 18.44 5.69
CA TYR A 159 9.58 18.24 6.71
C TYR A 159 9.37 16.94 7.49
N VAL A 160 8.15 16.65 7.93
CA VAL A 160 7.88 15.39 8.66
C VAL A 160 8.13 14.16 7.79
N ALA A 161 7.69 14.18 6.53
CA ALA A 161 7.91 13.08 5.62
C ALA A 161 9.41 12.85 5.33
N LEU A 162 10.19 13.91 5.18
CA LEU A 162 11.64 13.82 5.07
C LEU A 162 12.25 13.21 6.33
N GLY A 163 11.81 13.65 7.51
CA GLY A 163 12.24 13.11 8.79
C GLY A 163 11.98 11.62 8.91
N LEU A 164 10.78 11.16 8.56
CA LEU A 164 10.38 9.74 8.57
C LEU A 164 11.25 8.87 7.66
N GLN A 165 11.72 9.40 6.53
CA GLN A 165 12.51 8.63 5.56
C GLN A 165 13.96 8.42 5.99
N ILE A 166 14.51 9.32 6.80
CA ILE A 166 15.91 9.27 7.24
C ILE A 166 16.07 8.84 8.70
N ILE A 167 14.97 8.58 9.40
CA ILE A 167 14.97 8.37 10.85
C ILE A 167 15.84 7.20 11.31
N SER A 168 15.84 6.09 10.55
CA SER A 168 16.63 4.89 10.82
C SER A 168 18.13 5.10 10.61
N ILE A 169 18.49 6.19 9.94
CA ILE A 169 19.83 6.49 9.44
C ILE A 169 20.47 7.63 10.25
N LYS A 170 19.75 8.76 10.36
CA LYS A 170 20.17 9.98 11.05
C LYS A 170 19.03 10.52 11.91
N PRO A 171 18.80 9.93 13.09
CA PRO A 171 17.72 10.35 13.98
C PRO A 171 17.87 11.80 14.45
N ASP A 172 19.09 12.36 14.48
CA ASP A 172 19.32 13.79 14.76
C ASP A 172 18.72 14.71 13.69
N ILE A 173 18.87 14.36 12.41
CA ILE A 173 18.30 15.14 11.31
C ILE A 173 16.79 14.94 11.27
N ALA A 174 16.30 13.71 11.51
CA ALA A 174 14.86 13.47 11.61
C ALA A 174 14.19 14.28 12.74
N LEU A 175 14.85 14.39 13.89
CA LEU A 175 14.45 15.28 14.97
C LEU A 175 14.42 16.75 14.50
N ALA A 176 15.46 17.22 13.82
CA ALA A 176 15.51 18.58 13.28
C ALA A 176 14.36 18.85 12.31
N CYS A 177 14.09 17.93 11.37
CA CYS A 177 12.95 18.02 10.47
C CYS A 177 11.61 18.07 11.23
N GLY A 178 11.44 17.24 12.26
CA GLY A 178 10.27 17.29 13.13
C GLY A 178 10.11 18.66 13.81
N ILE A 179 11.19 19.24 14.32
CA ILE A 179 11.19 20.57 14.93
C ILE A 179 10.89 21.66 13.89
N ASP A 180 11.46 21.56 12.69
CA ASP A 180 11.23 22.51 11.60
C ASP A 180 9.79 22.46 11.11
N SER A 181 9.17 21.29 11.05
CA SER A 181 7.74 21.16 10.73
C SER A 181 6.84 21.96 11.69
N LEU A 182 7.22 22.01 12.97
CA LEU A 182 6.52 22.80 13.99
C LEU A 182 6.68 24.31 13.80
N LYS A 183 7.54 24.81 12.91
CA LYS A 183 7.54 26.23 12.53
C LYS A 183 6.37 26.55 11.60
N TYR A 184 5.96 25.59 10.78
CA TYR A 184 4.95 25.75 9.74
C TYR A 184 3.55 25.26 10.16
N GLY A 185 3.43 24.40 11.17
CA GLY A 185 2.11 23.92 11.61
C GLY A 185 2.19 22.64 12.42
N PHE A 186 1.07 21.90 12.51
CA PHE A 186 1.05 20.49 12.92
C PHE A 186 0.85 19.65 11.68
N ALA A 187 1.88 18.92 11.26
CA ALA A 187 1.76 17.91 10.21
C ALA A 187 0.97 16.71 10.76
N GLY A 188 0.05 16.16 9.97
CA GLY A 188 -0.73 14.97 10.29
C GLY A 188 0.14 13.74 10.51
N ALA A 189 1.29 13.64 9.84
CA ALA A 189 2.25 12.55 10.05
C ALA A 189 3.20 12.75 11.25
N LEU A 190 3.17 13.91 11.93
CA LEU A 190 4.09 14.19 13.06
C LEU A 190 4.00 13.16 14.20
N PRO A 191 2.80 12.67 14.60
CA PRO A 191 2.69 11.61 15.60
C PRO A 191 3.42 10.33 15.20
N GLN A 192 3.41 9.98 13.91
CA GLN A 192 4.16 8.83 13.40
C GLN A 192 5.66 9.05 13.57
N LEU A 193 6.18 10.23 13.21
CA LEU A 193 7.60 10.55 13.37
C LEU A 193 8.05 10.47 14.83
N ILE A 194 7.25 11.00 15.77
CA ILE A 194 7.50 10.87 17.20
C ILE A 194 7.56 9.40 17.61
N ALA A 195 6.63 8.58 17.14
CA ALA A 195 6.54 7.18 17.52
C ALA A 195 7.66 6.32 16.93
N GLU A 196 8.01 6.51 15.67
CA GLU A 196 9.18 5.87 15.05
C GLU A 196 10.47 6.31 15.73
N LEU A 197 10.57 7.60 16.12
CA LEU A 197 11.73 8.09 16.89
C LEU A 197 11.79 7.42 18.25
N ASN A 198 10.65 7.13 18.87
CA ASN A 198 10.62 6.52 20.18
C ASN A 198 11.16 5.07 20.15
N ILE A 199 10.95 4.34 19.06
CA ILE A 199 11.51 3.00 18.89
C ILE A 199 13.04 3.06 18.80
N LEU A 200 13.56 4.03 18.06
CA LEU A 200 14.98 4.12 17.74
C LEU A 200 15.79 4.83 18.84
N ASP A 201 15.27 5.94 19.34
CA ASP A 201 15.87 6.79 20.37
C ASP A 201 14.77 7.49 21.19
N PRO A 202 14.34 6.88 22.32
CA PRO A 202 13.32 7.46 23.21
C PRO A 202 13.64 8.87 23.71
N SER A 203 14.94 9.22 23.84
CA SER A 203 15.35 10.55 24.30
C SER A 203 15.00 11.61 23.25
N LYS A 204 15.36 11.36 21.99
CA LYS A 204 15.03 12.25 20.87
C LYS A 204 13.53 12.36 20.65
N SER A 205 12.81 11.25 20.76
CA SER A 205 11.34 11.27 20.70
C SER A 205 10.75 12.13 21.82
N GLY A 206 11.24 11.98 23.06
CA GLY A 206 10.82 12.79 24.19
C GLY A 206 11.04 14.30 23.95
N VAL A 207 12.13 14.68 23.30
CA VAL A 207 12.39 16.07 22.90
C VAL A 207 11.34 16.56 21.88
N LEU A 208 11.12 15.81 20.80
CA LEU A 208 10.16 16.19 19.76
C LEU A 208 8.72 16.25 20.31
N TYR A 209 8.32 15.24 21.08
CA TYR A 209 7.05 15.18 21.78
C TYR A 209 6.86 16.41 22.67
N SER A 210 7.85 16.73 23.51
CA SER A 210 7.76 17.88 24.43
C SER A 210 7.60 19.19 23.68
N ARG A 211 8.34 19.37 22.57
CA ARG A 211 8.21 20.56 21.70
C ARG A 211 6.83 20.66 21.07
N ALA A 212 6.31 19.55 20.56
CA ALA A 212 4.96 19.49 19.97
C ALA A 212 3.88 19.78 21.03
N MET A 213 3.98 19.20 22.22
CA MET A 213 3.05 19.45 23.33
C MET A 213 3.11 20.87 23.89
N VAL A 214 4.29 21.50 23.87
CA VAL A 214 4.42 22.92 24.21
C VAL A 214 3.69 23.78 23.16
N LYS A 215 3.85 23.47 21.87
CA LYS A 215 3.13 24.18 20.80
C LYS A 215 1.60 23.94 20.86
N ALA A 216 1.17 22.76 21.30
CA ALA A 216 -0.25 22.43 21.46
C ALA A 216 -0.87 23.09 22.70
N ARG A 217 -0.05 23.47 23.69
CA ARG A 217 -0.55 24.03 24.95
C ARG A 217 -1.29 25.35 24.73
N GLY A 218 -2.57 25.37 25.07
CA GLY A 218 -3.43 26.55 24.87
C GLY A 218 -3.86 26.76 23.41
N ASN A 219 -3.45 25.88 22.50
CA ASN A 219 -3.91 25.85 21.13
C ASN A 219 -5.02 24.80 20.99
N PHE A 220 -6.27 25.24 20.98
CA PHE A 220 -7.45 24.37 20.87
C PHE A 220 -7.97 24.26 19.42
N SER A 221 -7.13 24.59 18.44
CA SER A 221 -7.46 24.32 17.04
C SER A 221 -7.73 22.84 16.81
N HIS A 222 -8.56 22.55 15.80
CA HIS A 222 -8.86 21.20 15.36
C HIS A 222 -7.59 20.38 15.08
N THR A 223 -6.58 21.00 14.44
CA THR A 223 -5.31 20.35 14.09
C THR A 223 -4.47 19.97 15.31
N ALA A 224 -4.42 20.83 16.34
CA ALA A 224 -3.71 20.53 17.58
C ALA A 224 -4.37 19.37 18.35
N ILE A 225 -5.69 19.37 18.44
CA ILE A 225 -6.43 18.27 19.09
C ILE A 225 -6.30 16.97 18.28
N LEU A 226 -6.34 17.03 16.95
CA LEU A 226 -6.07 15.87 16.08
C LEU A 226 -4.68 15.30 16.30
N PHE A 227 -3.67 16.15 16.47
CA PHE A 227 -2.32 15.72 16.82
C PHE A 227 -2.32 14.92 18.14
N GLU A 228 -2.96 15.43 19.19
CA GLU A 228 -3.08 14.76 20.50
C GLU A 228 -3.84 13.43 20.41
N ALA A 229 -4.87 13.33 19.56
CA ALA A 229 -5.58 12.08 19.26
C ALA A 229 -4.73 11.05 18.53
N ASN A 230 -4.04 11.48 17.50
CA ASN A 230 -3.23 10.58 16.70
C ASN A 230 -2.01 10.07 17.48
N ILE A 231 -1.39 10.88 18.34
CA ILE A 231 -0.31 10.39 19.20
C ILE A 231 -0.81 9.39 20.25
N ALA A 232 -2.02 9.58 20.79
CA ALA A 232 -2.64 8.61 21.71
C ALA A 232 -2.80 7.23 21.06
N LYS A 233 -3.28 7.19 19.81
CA LYS A 233 -3.40 5.95 19.03
C LYS A 233 -2.06 5.21 18.91
N TYR A 234 -0.97 5.91 18.62
CA TYR A 234 0.36 5.29 18.59
C TYR A 234 0.80 4.78 19.97
N MET A 235 0.60 5.60 21.01
CA MET A 235 1.02 5.27 22.38
C MET A 235 0.29 4.07 22.98
N PHE A 236 -1.01 3.94 22.73
CA PHE A 236 -1.86 2.96 23.40
C PHE A 236 -2.29 1.78 22.54
N ASP A 237 -2.55 2.00 21.24
CA ASP A 237 -3.14 0.97 20.39
C ASP A 237 -2.11 0.29 19.49
N VAL A 238 -1.15 1.05 18.93
CA VAL A 238 -0.12 0.50 18.04
C VAL A 238 1.02 -0.15 18.84
N TYR A 239 1.62 0.58 19.77
CA TYR A 239 2.79 0.10 20.53
C TYR A 239 2.44 -0.41 21.95
N GLY A 240 1.27 -0.05 22.47
CA GLY A 240 0.74 -0.55 23.73
C GLY A 240 1.65 -0.32 24.94
N PRO A 241 1.67 -1.24 25.94
CA PRO A 241 2.35 -1.02 27.21
C PRO A 241 3.87 -0.82 27.09
N LYS A 242 4.51 -1.36 26.06
CA LYS A 242 5.98 -1.36 25.89
C LYS A 242 6.53 -0.24 25.01
N GLY A 243 5.69 0.55 24.35
CA GLY A 243 6.14 1.59 23.41
C GLY A 243 6.74 2.80 24.10
N PHE A 244 5.86 3.65 24.62
CA PHE A 244 6.24 4.92 25.26
C PHE A 244 6.35 4.79 26.77
N SER A 245 7.17 5.65 27.40
CA SER A 245 7.29 5.68 28.85
C SER A 245 5.96 6.02 29.52
N GLU A 246 5.74 5.48 30.72
CA GLU A 246 4.54 5.79 31.51
C GLU A 246 4.40 7.29 31.79
N SER A 247 5.51 8.02 31.93
CA SER A 247 5.49 9.46 32.13
C SER A 247 4.85 10.21 30.97
N LEU A 248 5.18 9.84 29.72
CA LEU A 248 4.60 10.45 28.53
C LEU A 248 3.12 10.06 28.35
N LYS A 249 2.77 8.81 28.65
CA LYS A 249 1.37 8.35 28.64
C LYS A 249 0.51 9.13 29.65
N LYS A 250 1.02 9.30 30.87
CA LYS A 250 0.33 10.08 31.92
C LYS A 250 0.26 11.56 31.58
N ASP A 251 1.31 12.14 31.00
CA ASP A 251 1.30 13.54 30.52
C ASP A 251 0.21 13.76 29.46
N LEU A 252 0.11 12.86 28.46
CA LEU A 252 -0.95 12.93 27.46
C LEU A 252 -2.34 12.79 28.07
N LEU A 253 -2.57 11.77 28.92
CA LEU A 253 -3.87 11.57 29.57
C LEU A 253 -4.25 12.75 30.49
N SER A 254 -3.27 13.39 31.15
CA SER A 254 -3.49 14.61 31.91
C SER A 254 -4.01 15.73 31.04
N ARG A 255 -3.49 15.88 29.81
CA ARG A 255 -4.02 16.89 28.88
C ARG A 255 -5.45 16.62 28.49
N TYR A 256 -5.77 15.37 28.14
CA TYR A 256 -7.16 14.97 27.87
C TYR A 256 -8.08 15.33 29.04
N ALA A 257 -7.66 15.02 30.27
CA ALA A 257 -8.39 15.37 31.48
C ALA A 257 -8.53 16.89 31.64
N ASP A 258 -7.47 17.67 31.40
CA ASP A 258 -7.48 19.13 31.47
C ASP A 258 -8.43 19.76 30.45
N HIS A 259 -8.49 19.23 29.23
CA HIS A 259 -9.42 19.72 28.20
C HIS A 259 -10.87 19.59 28.66
N VAL A 260 -11.26 18.41 29.14
CA VAL A 260 -12.65 18.15 29.55
C VAL A 260 -12.99 18.80 30.89
N ALA A 261 -12.03 18.90 31.82
CA ALA A 261 -12.22 19.56 33.11
C ALA A 261 -12.39 21.08 32.95
N ALA A 262 -11.56 21.72 32.12
CA ALA A 262 -11.69 23.14 31.84
C ALA A 262 -13.04 23.46 31.17
N ALA A 263 -13.46 22.64 30.20
CA ALA A 263 -14.77 22.79 29.57
C ALA A 263 -15.95 22.55 30.53
N ALA A 264 -15.77 21.70 31.54
CA ALA A 264 -16.78 21.49 32.57
C ALA A 264 -16.93 22.71 33.49
N ILE A 265 -15.84 23.45 33.74
CA ILE A 265 -15.79 24.61 34.63
C ILE A 265 -16.23 25.90 33.91
N ASP A 266 -15.77 26.12 32.67
CA ASP A 266 -16.04 27.34 31.89
C ASP A 266 -16.89 27.04 30.66
N GLU A 267 -18.13 27.54 30.66
CA GLU A 267 -19.07 27.34 29.55
C GLU A 267 -18.57 27.95 28.23
N SER A 268 -17.80 29.04 28.30
CA SER A 268 -17.31 29.75 27.12
C SER A 268 -16.24 28.96 26.36
N GLU A 269 -15.53 28.06 27.04
CA GLU A 269 -14.49 27.23 26.43
C GLU A 269 -15.02 25.92 25.81
N ARG A 270 -16.26 25.52 26.14
CA ARG A 270 -16.88 24.26 25.68
C ARG A 270 -16.83 24.06 24.16
N PRO A 271 -17.18 25.05 23.30
CA PRO A 271 -17.18 24.84 21.85
C PRO A 271 -15.82 24.44 21.27
N VAL A 272 -14.73 24.86 21.91
CA VAL A 272 -13.38 24.66 21.40
C VAL A 272 -12.70 23.46 22.06
N ARG A 273 -12.90 23.28 23.38
CA ARG A 273 -12.23 22.22 24.14
C ARG A 273 -12.96 20.88 24.12
N CYS A 274 -14.29 20.89 24.06
CA CYS A 274 -15.06 19.64 24.08
C CYS A 274 -14.88 18.80 22.82
N TRP A 275 -14.25 19.34 21.77
CA TRP A 275 -13.93 18.56 20.58
C TRP A 275 -13.05 17.34 20.88
N ILE A 276 -12.27 17.36 21.96
CA ILE A 276 -11.51 16.20 22.46
C ILE A 276 -12.39 14.97 22.75
N ALA A 277 -13.67 15.17 23.10
CA ALA A 277 -14.59 14.09 23.46
C ALA A 277 -14.97 13.20 22.27
N ASN A 278 -14.69 13.61 21.02
CA ASN A 278 -14.80 12.73 19.85
C ASN A 278 -13.92 11.47 19.99
N PHE A 279 -12.84 11.56 20.78
CA PHE A 279 -11.89 10.47 21.01
C PHE A 279 -12.14 9.69 22.31
N ALA A 280 -13.27 9.92 22.98
CA ALA A 280 -13.64 9.19 24.19
C ALA A 280 -13.52 7.65 24.06
N PRO A 281 -13.91 7.01 22.94
CA PRO A 281 -13.78 5.55 22.79
C PRO A 281 -12.35 5.02 22.88
N SER A 282 -11.35 5.82 22.51
CA SER A 282 -9.94 5.40 22.53
C SER A 282 -9.24 5.75 23.84
N ILE A 283 -9.83 6.62 24.67
CA ILE A 283 -9.14 7.23 25.82
C ILE A 283 -9.74 6.81 27.16
N VAL A 284 -11.06 6.64 27.26
CA VAL A 284 -11.74 6.37 28.54
C VAL A 284 -11.17 5.13 29.23
N SER A 285 -11.04 4.01 28.52
CA SER A 285 -10.43 2.78 29.06
C SER A 285 -8.96 2.96 29.46
N ARG A 286 -8.24 3.88 28.82
CA ARG A 286 -6.84 4.18 29.12
C ARG A 286 -6.71 5.03 30.39
N VAL A 287 -7.66 5.94 30.62
CA VAL A 287 -7.76 6.65 31.90
C VAL A 287 -8.05 5.66 33.03
N ASP A 288 -8.94 4.68 32.81
CA ASP A 288 -9.21 3.64 33.82
C ASP A 288 -7.96 2.82 34.14
N GLU A 289 -7.19 2.44 33.13
CA GLU A 289 -5.96 1.63 33.24
C GLU A 289 -4.82 2.40 33.94
N TYR A 290 -4.50 3.62 33.48
CA TYR A 290 -3.32 4.36 33.92
C TYR A 290 -3.59 5.39 35.02
N TRP A 291 -4.85 5.77 35.23
CA TRP A 291 -5.26 6.77 36.21
C TRP A 291 -6.63 6.48 36.83
N PRO A 292 -6.83 5.32 37.49
CA PRO A 292 -8.14 4.89 38.00
C PRO A 292 -8.78 5.90 38.97
N GLY A 293 -7.96 6.63 39.73
CA GLY A 293 -8.44 7.68 40.65
C GLY A 293 -9.13 8.88 39.97
N LEU A 294 -8.92 9.10 38.67
CA LEU A 294 -9.61 10.15 37.90
C LEU A 294 -10.71 9.62 36.97
N SER A 295 -10.86 8.30 36.83
CA SER A 295 -11.79 7.66 35.89
C SER A 295 -13.22 8.22 35.99
N ILE A 296 -13.78 8.26 37.20
CA ILE A 296 -15.17 8.71 37.42
C ILE A 296 -15.33 10.19 37.03
N THR A 297 -14.44 11.05 37.52
CA THR A 297 -14.46 12.49 37.20
C THR A 297 -14.25 12.74 35.72
N PHE A 298 -13.36 11.98 35.07
CA PHE A 298 -13.12 12.08 33.64
C PHE A 298 -14.37 11.72 32.83
N ARG A 299 -15.04 10.60 33.16
CA ARG A 299 -16.30 10.19 32.53
C ARG A 299 -17.40 11.25 32.71
N GLN A 300 -17.52 11.82 33.91
CA GLN A 300 -18.46 12.92 34.18
C GLN A 300 -18.16 14.17 33.34
N ASN A 301 -16.89 14.56 33.23
CA ASN A 301 -16.49 15.71 32.41
C ASN A 301 -16.71 15.46 30.91
N ILE A 302 -16.47 14.23 30.43
CA ILE A 302 -16.82 13.84 29.06
C ILE A 302 -18.32 13.99 28.81
N GLN A 303 -19.19 13.59 29.75
CA GLN A 303 -20.65 13.76 29.60
C GLN A 303 -21.04 15.22 29.37
N THR A 304 -20.39 16.17 30.03
CA THR A 304 -20.59 17.62 29.81
C THR A 304 -20.20 18.04 28.39
N CYS A 305 -19.24 17.35 27.77
CA CYS A 305 -18.76 17.65 26.42
C CYS A 305 -19.52 16.95 25.29
N ILE A 306 -20.26 15.89 25.59
CA ILE A 306 -21.04 15.16 24.58
C ILE A 306 -21.99 16.07 23.77
N PRO A 307 -22.73 17.03 24.37
CA PRO A 307 -23.59 17.92 23.59
C PRO A 307 -22.85 18.81 22.57
N TYR A 308 -21.54 18.99 22.73
CA TYR A 308 -20.72 19.92 21.94
C TYR A 308 -19.88 19.24 20.86
N ILE A 309 -19.91 17.91 20.77
CA ILE A 309 -19.34 17.17 19.64
C ILE A 309 -20.43 16.89 18.60
N SER A 310 -20.03 16.56 17.37
CA SER A 310 -21.00 16.32 16.31
C SER A 310 -21.92 15.16 16.68
N GLU A 311 -23.18 15.25 16.27
CA GLU A 311 -24.23 14.24 16.58
C GLU A 311 -23.74 12.82 16.33
N THR A 312 -23.01 12.64 15.22
CA THR A 312 -22.25 11.46 14.80
C THR A 312 -21.46 10.79 15.93
N TYR A 313 -20.74 11.55 16.76
CA TYR A 313 -19.86 10.99 17.80
C TYR A 313 -20.50 11.00 19.20
N GLN A 314 -21.64 11.68 19.40
CA GLN A 314 -22.29 11.74 20.70
C GLN A 314 -22.68 10.36 21.22
N ALA A 315 -23.27 9.54 20.36
CA ALA A 315 -23.75 8.23 20.76
C ALA A 315 -22.60 7.25 21.06
N LEU A 316 -21.49 7.34 20.32
CA LEU A 316 -20.26 6.60 20.62
C LEU A 316 -19.70 6.98 21.99
N ALA A 317 -19.55 8.28 22.25
CA ALA A 317 -19.05 8.77 23.52
C ALA A 317 -19.96 8.38 24.70
N ARG A 318 -21.29 8.39 24.51
CA ARG A 318 -22.26 7.89 25.50
C ARG A 318 -22.10 6.40 25.76
N GLY A 319 -21.94 5.59 24.73
CA GLY A 319 -21.77 4.13 24.86
C GLY A 319 -20.52 3.74 25.65
N GLU A 320 -19.45 4.52 25.54
CA GLU A 320 -18.16 4.27 26.22
C GLU A 320 -18.15 4.76 27.66
N THR A 321 -18.95 5.78 27.94
CA THR A 321 -19.12 6.33 29.28
C THR A 321 -20.15 5.55 30.11
N ASN A 322 -21.02 4.77 29.45
CA ASN A 322 -21.98 3.85 30.08
C ASN A 322 -21.35 2.48 30.33
N VAL A 323 -21.69 1.86 31.47
CA VAL A 323 -21.08 0.60 31.95
C VAL A 323 -21.70 -0.65 31.30
N ASP A 324 -22.87 -0.53 30.67
CA ASP A 324 -23.66 -1.66 30.14
C ASP A 324 -23.47 -1.89 28.62
N GLN A 325 -22.25 -2.17 28.18
CA GLN A 325 -22.00 -2.50 26.76
C GLN A 325 -22.42 -3.94 26.41
N PRO A 326 -23.05 -4.18 25.23
CA PRO A 326 -23.37 -5.52 24.72
C PRO A 326 -22.14 -6.42 24.59
N ASN A 327 -22.21 -7.67 25.06
CA ASN A 327 -21.05 -8.57 25.16
C ASN A 327 -21.16 -9.86 24.33
N SER A 328 -22.34 -10.23 23.82
CA SER A 328 -22.53 -11.38 22.91
C SER A 328 -22.93 -10.97 21.49
N VAL A 329 -22.78 -11.87 20.51
CA VAL A 329 -23.20 -11.64 19.12
C VAL A 329 -24.69 -11.27 19.07
N ASP A 330 -25.54 -12.01 19.79
CA ASP A 330 -27.00 -11.76 19.82
C ASP A 330 -27.35 -10.44 20.51
N GLU A 331 -26.63 -10.04 21.55
CA GLU A 331 -26.81 -8.72 22.17
C GLU A 331 -26.39 -7.59 21.23
N LEU A 332 -25.29 -7.76 20.51
CA LEU A 332 -24.82 -6.79 19.53
C LEU A 332 -25.80 -6.65 18.36
N VAL A 333 -26.28 -7.76 17.80
CA VAL A 333 -27.28 -7.76 16.73
C VAL A 333 -28.59 -7.12 17.21
N ARG A 334 -29.06 -7.44 18.42
CA ARG A 334 -30.25 -6.80 19.00
C ARG A 334 -30.03 -5.31 19.21
N ALA A 335 -28.88 -4.91 19.75
CA ALA A 335 -28.53 -3.50 19.94
C ALA A 335 -28.47 -2.74 18.61
N ALA A 336 -27.93 -3.35 17.56
CA ALA A 336 -27.89 -2.78 16.21
C ALA A 336 -29.30 -2.54 15.64
N LYS A 337 -30.21 -3.49 15.82
CA LYS A 337 -31.60 -3.38 15.33
C LYS A 337 -32.41 -2.32 16.07
N VAL A 338 -32.22 -2.20 17.38
CA VAL A 338 -33.02 -1.31 18.24
C VAL A 338 -32.49 0.13 18.25
N THR A 339 -31.19 0.34 18.00
CA THR A 339 -30.65 1.70 17.99
C THR A 339 -31.11 2.49 16.76
N ASN A 340 -31.49 3.75 16.99
CA ASN A 340 -31.77 4.72 15.92
C ASN A 340 -30.50 5.48 15.47
N ASP A 341 -29.39 5.33 16.20
CA ASP A 341 -28.13 5.95 15.85
C ASP A 341 -27.40 5.12 14.79
N LYS A 342 -27.15 5.72 13.63
CA LYS A 342 -26.55 5.02 12.48
C LYS A 342 -25.15 4.50 12.78
N ILE A 343 -24.35 5.21 13.56
CA ILE A 343 -22.93 4.89 13.78
C ILE A 343 -22.79 3.81 14.84
N LEU A 344 -23.57 3.89 15.92
CA LEU A 344 -23.70 2.77 16.85
C LEU A 344 -24.22 1.53 16.15
N LYS A 345 -25.19 1.67 15.24
CA LYS A 345 -25.69 0.56 14.43
C LYS A 345 -24.57 -0.13 13.64
N VAL A 346 -23.78 0.63 12.87
CA VAL A 346 -22.63 0.09 12.12
C VAL A 346 -21.62 -0.57 13.04
N ARG A 347 -21.32 0.05 14.18
CA ARG A 347 -20.38 -0.50 15.17
C ARG A 347 -20.86 -1.84 15.70
N TYR A 348 -22.10 -1.94 16.16
CA TYR A 348 -22.65 -3.18 16.69
C TYR A 348 -22.68 -4.30 15.64
N TRP A 349 -23.02 -3.98 14.39
CA TRP A 349 -22.90 -4.93 13.28
C TRP A 349 -21.46 -5.40 13.09
N ARG A 350 -20.50 -4.48 12.99
CA ARG A 350 -19.08 -4.82 12.82
C ARG A 350 -18.57 -5.70 13.95
N ASP A 351 -18.88 -5.35 15.19
CA ASP A 351 -18.40 -6.06 16.38
C ASP A 351 -19.05 -7.48 16.47
N ALA A 352 -20.30 -7.64 16.03
CA ALA A 352 -20.95 -8.94 15.89
C ALA A 352 -20.28 -9.81 14.81
N LEU A 353 -20.04 -9.23 13.62
CA LEU A 353 -19.40 -9.92 12.50
C LEU A 353 -17.97 -10.35 12.84
N SER A 354 -17.19 -9.49 13.51
CA SER A 354 -15.83 -9.80 13.94
C SER A 354 -15.76 -10.98 14.91
N ARG A 355 -16.73 -11.12 15.82
CA ARG A 355 -16.81 -12.27 16.73
C ARG A 355 -17.09 -13.57 15.96
N LEU A 356 -18.03 -13.55 15.02
CA LEU A 356 -18.31 -14.71 14.16
C LEU A 356 -17.11 -15.07 13.26
N GLU A 357 -16.37 -14.06 12.79
CA GLU A 357 -15.17 -14.25 11.97
C GLU A 357 -14.05 -14.94 12.76
N ASN A 358 -13.83 -14.55 14.02
CA ASN A 358 -12.88 -15.21 14.92
C ASN A 358 -13.22 -16.70 15.15
N GLU A 359 -14.50 -17.06 15.09
CA GLU A 359 -14.99 -18.44 15.18
C GLU A 359 -15.08 -19.15 13.82
N LYS A 360 -14.69 -18.48 12.71
CA LYS A 360 -14.78 -18.97 11.32
C LYS A 360 -16.19 -19.38 10.88
N LYS A 361 -17.22 -18.75 11.44
CA LYS A 361 -18.64 -19.02 11.16
C LYS A 361 -19.13 -18.26 9.92
N TYR A 362 -18.47 -18.44 8.78
CA TYR A 362 -18.72 -17.64 7.57
C TYR A 362 -20.15 -17.78 7.01
N SER A 363 -20.79 -18.94 7.16
CA SER A 363 -22.20 -19.12 6.77
C SER A 363 -23.15 -18.27 7.60
N GLU A 364 -22.90 -18.16 8.91
CA GLU A 364 -23.67 -17.31 9.82
C GLU A 364 -23.44 -15.83 9.49
N ILE A 365 -22.19 -15.43 9.21
CA ILE A 365 -21.86 -14.06 8.76
C ILE A 365 -22.63 -13.71 7.48
N MET A 366 -22.60 -14.56 6.46
CA MET A 366 -23.33 -14.33 5.21
C MET A 366 -24.84 -14.25 5.46
N SER A 367 -25.40 -15.16 6.26
CA SER A 367 -26.83 -15.13 6.60
C SER A 367 -27.23 -13.85 7.35
N LEU A 368 -26.34 -13.36 8.22
CA LEU A 368 -26.57 -12.14 8.98
C LEU A 368 -26.58 -10.92 8.05
N LEU A 369 -25.58 -10.83 7.17
CA LEU A 369 -25.46 -9.75 6.18
C LEU A 369 -26.60 -9.77 5.16
N ASP A 370 -27.00 -10.95 4.68
CA ASP A 370 -28.14 -11.12 3.76
C ASP A 370 -29.48 -10.72 4.41
N GLY A 371 -29.54 -10.70 5.75
CA GLY A 371 -30.68 -10.23 6.54
C GLY A 371 -30.65 -8.74 6.91
N ILE A 372 -29.63 -7.98 6.50
CA ILE A 372 -29.56 -6.53 6.70
C ILE A 372 -30.31 -5.85 5.54
N ASP A 373 -31.42 -5.18 5.84
CA ASP A 373 -32.25 -4.50 4.85
C ASP A 373 -32.62 -3.07 5.29
N GLY A 374 -33.40 -2.38 4.44
CA GLY A 374 -34.02 -1.09 4.76
C GLY A 374 -33.06 -0.04 5.34
N ASP A 375 -33.39 0.45 6.52
CA ASP A 375 -32.63 1.50 7.20
C ASP A 375 -31.31 0.99 7.79
N ASP A 376 -31.19 -0.31 8.08
CA ASP A 376 -29.96 -0.92 8.57
C ASP A 376 -28.91 -0.96 7.46
N LEU A 377 -29.31 -1.33 6.24
CA LEU A 377 -28.43 -1.31 5.07
C LEU A 377 -27.98 0.11 4.71
N LYS A 378 -28.88 1.09 4.80
CA LYS A 378 -28.54 2.51 4.61
C LYS A 378 -27.54 3.00 5.66
N ALA A 379 -27.66 2.54 6.91
CA ALA A 379 -26.75 2.91 7.99
C ALA A 379 -25.36 2.31 7.80
N VAL A 380 -25.26 1.02 7.43
CA VAL A 380 -23.99 0.34 7.13
C VAL A 380 -23.28 0.94 5.91
N ALA A 381 -24.05 1.53 5.00
CA ALA A 381 -23.63 1.97 3.67
C ALA A 381 -23.33 0.77 2.74
N PRO A 382 -23.80 0.81 1.49
CA PRO A 382 -23.64 -0.32 0.55
C PRO A 382 -22.20 -0.78 0.34
N VAL A 383 -21.23 0.14 0.34
CA VAL A 383 -19.81 -0.19 0.11
C VAL A 383 -19.25 -1.06 1.25
N VAL A 384 -19.54 -0.70 2.50
CA VAL A 384 -19.05 -1.47 3.67
C VAL A 384 -19.72 -2.83 3.72
N TRP A 385 -21.03 -2.88 3.45
CA TRP A 385 -21.75 -4.14 3.37
C TRP A 385 -21.18 -5.06 2.27
N ASN A 386 -20.90 -4.50 1.08
CA ASN A 386 -20.29 -5.22 -0.03
C ASN A 386 -18.95 -5.85 0.40
N ASP A 387 -18.07 -5.07 1.05
CA ASP A 387 -16.76 -5.53 1.50
C ASP A 387 -16.87 -6.70 2.50
N TRP A 388 -17.73 -6.56 3.51
CA TRP A 388 -17.97 -7.64 4.49
C TRP A 388 -18.54 -8.89 3.83
N ARG A 389 -19.50 -8.72 2.92
CA ARG A 389 -20.17 -9.84 2.26
C ARG A 389 -19.25 -10.59 1.29
N ILE A 390 -18.41 -9.86 0.55
CA ILE A 390 -17.37 -10.45 -0.32
C ILE A 390 -16.34 -11.19 0.53
N GLY A 391 -15.88 -10.59 1.63
CA GLY A 391 -14.90 -11.20 2.53
C GLY A 391 -15.37 -12.56 3.08
N ALA A 392 -16.57 -12.60 3.65
CA ALA A 392 -17.14 -13.83 4.20
C ALA A 392 -17.37 -14.90 3.12
N ALA A 393 -17.87 -14.50 1.94
CA ALA A 393 -18.09 -15.42 0.83
C ALA A 393 -16.78 -16.01 0.29
N PHE A 394 -15.75 -15.17 0.16
CA PHE A 394 -14.43 -15.58 -0.29
C PHE A 394 -13.85 -16.66 0.62
N GLU A 395 -13.79 -16.41 1.94
CA GLU A 395 -13.25 -17.40 2.88
C GLU A 395 -14.08 -18.70 2.88
N ALA A 396 -15.40 -18.60 2.82
CA ALA A 396 -16.26 -19.78 2.73
C ALA A 396 -16.04 -20.60 1.45
N VAL A 397 -15.80 -19.95 0.30
CA VAL A 397 -15.46 -20.62 -0.95
C VAL A 397 -14.12 -21.32 -0.84
N ILE A 398 -13.08 -20.65 -0.31
CA ILE A 398 -11.75 -21.25 -0.15
C ILE A 398 -11.80 -22.48 0.75
N VAL A 399 -12.50 -22.40 1.90
CA VAL A 399 -12.70 -23.57 2.78
C VAL A 399 -13.40 -24.72 2.05
N SER A 400 -14.40 -24.42 1.22
CA SER A 400 -15.13 -25.44 0.45
C SER A 400 -14.26 -26.07 -0.64
N VAL A 401 -13.46 -25.27 -1.35
CA VAL A 401 -12.51 -25.73 -2.37
C VAL A 401 -11.43 -26.61 -1.75
N ASP A 402 -10.85 -26.20 -0.62
CA ASP A 402 -9.84 -26.97 0.12
C ASP A 402 -10.40 -28.31 0.63
N ALA A 403 -11.67 -28.32 1.03
CA ALA A 403 -12.42 -29.53 1.40
C ALA A 403 -12.87 -30.38 0.19
N LYS A 404 -12.61 -29.93 -1.04
CA LYS A 404 -13.09 -30.53 -2.30
C LYS A 404 -14.60 -30.59 -2.44
N ASP A 405 -15.33 -29.75 -1.70
CA ASP A 405 -16.78 -29.57 -1.81
C ASP A 405 -17.10 -28.46 -2.83
N MET A 406 -16.93 -28.78 -4.10
CA MET A 406 -17.19 -27.84 -5.19
C MET A 406 -18.68 -27.44 -5.26
N ALA A 407 -19.59 -28.34 -4.87
CA ALA A 407 -21.02 -28.04 -4.87
C ALA A 407 -21.37 -26.91 -3.91
N THR A 408 -20.76 -26.90 -2.72
CA THR A 408 -20.89 -25.78 -1.77
C THR A 408 -20.19 -24.52 -2.28
N ALA A 409 -18.99 -24.65 -2.88
CA ALA A 409 -18.28 -23.51 -3.47
C ALA A 409 -19.12 -22.78 -4.53
N TYR A 410 -19.66 -23.50 -5.54
CA TYR A 410 -20.54 -22.90 -6.55
C TYR A 410 -21.79 -22.29 -5.93
N ARG A 411 -22.42 -22.97 -4.96
CA ARG A 411 -23.61 -22.44 -4.29
C ARG A 411 -23.34 -21.11 -3.59
N ILE A 412 -22.18 -20.94 -2.95
CA ILE A 412 -21.81 -19.67 -2.30
C ILE A 412 -21.62 -18.57 -3.35
N ILE A 413 -20.93 -18.87 -4.45
CA ILE A 413 -20.71 -17.90 -5.55
C ILE A 413 -22.04 -17.48 -6.17
N ASP A 414 -22.92 -18.43 -6.48
CA ASP A 414 -24.20 -18.16 -7.15
C ASP A 414 -25.16 -17.39 -6.25
N ARG A 415 -25.13 -17.61 -4.93
CA ARG A 415 -25.91 -16.84 -3.95
C ARG A 415 -25.35 -15.44 -3.71
N THR A 416 -24.10 -15.16 -4.10
CA THR A 416 -23.55 -13.81 -4.00
C THR A 416 -24.27 -12.87 -4.98
N PRO A 417 -24.74 -11.69 -4.54
CA PRO A 417 -25.44 -10.74 -5.40
C PRO A 417 -24.63 -10.36 -6.65
N LYS A 418 -25.32 -10.24 -7.79
CA LYS A 418 -24.69 -9.99 -9.09
C LYS A 418 -23.74 -8.78 -9.09
N VAL A 419 -24.12 -7.70 -8.40
CA VAL A 419 -23.35 -6.45 -8.31
C VAL A 419 -21.96 -6.60 -7.66
N ILE A 420 -21.77 -7.61 -6.81
CA ILE A 420 -20.48 -7.87 -6.12
C ILE A 420 -19.82 -9.19 -6.49
N ARG A 421 -20.49 -10.00 -7.32
CA ARG A 421 -20.02 -11.35 -7.66
C ARG A 421 -18.72 -11.35 -8.47
N SER A 422 -18.53 -10.38 -9.36
CA SER A 422 -17.30 -10.23 -10.14
C SER A 422 -16.07 -10.01 -9.25
N GLU A 423 -16.20 -9.18 -8.20
CA GLU A 423 -15.13 -8.95 -7.23
C GLU A 423 -14.83 -10.21 -6.39
N LEU A 424 -15.87 -10.96 -5.99
CA LEU A 424 -15.68 -12.27 -5.34
C LEU A 424 -14.91 -13.24 -6.25
N ARG A 425 -15.35 -13.43 -7.50
CA ARG A 425 -14.69 -14.33 -8.46
C ARG A 425 -13.25 -13.92 -8.73
N LEU A 426 -12.98 -12.62 -8.79
CA LEU A 426 -11.63 -12.09 -8.94
C LEU A 426 -10.72 -12.49 -7.77
N ARG A 427 -11.21 -12.35 -6.53
CA ARG A 427 -10.45 -12.77 -5.33
C ARG A 427 -10.19 -14.27 -5.32
N ILE A 428 -11.19 -15.08 -5.68
CA ILE A 428 -11.05 -16.54 -5.82
C ILE A 428 -9.97 -16.88 -6.85
N ALA A 429 -10.01 -16.29 -8.04
CA ALA A 429 -9.04 -16.56 -9.09
C ALA A 429 -7.61 -16.20 -8.67
N ARG A 430 -7.41 -15.06 -8.02
CA ARG A 430 -6.09 -14.65 -7.52
C ARG A 430 -5.53 -15.63 -6.47
N LYS A 431 -6.40 -16.14 -5.60
CA LYS A 431 -6.00 -17.08 -4.54
C LYS A 431 -5.68 -18.47 -5.08
N LEU A 432 -6.49 -18.97 -6.00
CA LEU A 432 -6.39 -20.33 -6.53
C LEU A 432 -5.45 -20.46 -7.74
N MET A 433 -4.87 -19.35 -8.23
CA MET A 433 -4.03 -19.27 -9.43
C MET A 433 -3.22 -20.57 -9.66
N PRO A 434 -3.49 -21.29 -10.76
CA PRO A 434 -3.15 -22.71 -10.83
C PRO A 434 -1.67 -22.96 -11.17
N SER A 435 -1.25 -24.19 -10.93
CA SER A 435 -0.06 -24.82 -11.53
C SER A 435 -0.38 -25.65 -12.79
N GLY A 436 -1.64 -25.66 -13.26
CA GLY A 436 -2.11 -26.47 -14.41
C GLY A 436 -3.53 -26.10 -14.91
N THR A 437 -4.20 -27.04 -15.58
CA THR A 437 -5.53 -26.87 -16.21
C THR A 437 -6.69 -27.18 -15.24
N ASP A 438 -6.74 -26.48 -14.10
CA ASP A 438 -7.84 -26.63 -13.15
C ASP A 438 -9.15 -26.11 -13.77
N GLN A 439 -10.12 -27.02 -13.95
CA GLN A 439 -11.41 -26.71 -14.56
C GLN A 439 -12.19 -25.65 -13.76
N PHE A 440 -12.16 -25.70 -12.42
CA PHE A 440 -12.85 -24.73 -11.57
C PHE A 440 -12.29 -23.33 -11.78
N TYR A 441 -10.96 -23.21 -11.88
CA TYR A 441 -10.30 -21.93 -12.13
C TYR A 441 -10.70 -21.35 -13.49
N VAL A 442 -10.66 -22.16 -14.55
CA VAL A 442 -10.98 -21.72 -15.91
C VAL A 442 -12.44 -21.29 -16.02
N GLU A 443 -13.38 -22.09 -15.50
CA GLU A 443 -14.80 -21.72 -15.46
C GLU A 443 -15.03 -20.44 -14.67
N ASN A 444 -14.33 -20.26 -13.54
CA ASN A 444 -14.43 -19.04 -12.75
C ASN A 444 -13.94 -17.80 -13.51
N LEU A 445 -12.89 -17.92 -14.35
CA LEU A 445 -12.44 -16.84 -15.22
C LEU A 445 -13.44 -16.51 -16.32
N ASP A 446 -13.99 -17.54 -16.98
CA ASP A 446 -14.97 -17.38 -18.06
C ASP A 446 -16.24 -16.68 -17.54
N GLU A 447 -16.74 -17.07 -16.37
CA GLU A 447 -17.89 -16.43 -15.74
C GLU A 447 -17.57 -15.01 -15.25
N LEU A 448 -16.37 -14.78 -14.71
CA LEU A 448 -15.92 -13.44 -14.35
C LEU A 448 -15.93 -12.50 -15.57
N GLN A 449 -15.37 -12.94 -16.71
CA GLN A 449 -15.38 -12.16 -17.95
C GLN A 449 -16.81 -11.83 -18.41
N LYS A 450 -17.73 -12.79 -18.36
CA LYS A 450 -19.15 -12.55 -18.69
C LYS A 450 -19.79 -11.54 -17.75
N GLU A 451 -19.53 -11.65 -16.44
CA GLU A 451 -20.07 -10.75 -15.43
C GLU A 451 -19.59 -9.31 -15.64
N ILE A 452 -18.28 -9.11 -15.83
CA ILE A 452 -17.66 -7.80 -16.15
C ILE A 452 -18.28 -7.18 -17.41
N GLY A 453 -18.56 -7.99 -18.43
CA GLY A 453 -19.19 -7.51 -19.68
C GLY A 453 -20.68 -7.20 -19.56
N SER A 454 -21.37 -7.74 -18.54
CA SER A 454 -22.83 -7.68 -18.41
C SER A 454 -23.34 -6.66 -17.38
N ILE A 455 -22.45 -6.09 -16.57
CA ILE A 455 -22.77 -5.12 -15.52
C ILE A 455 -22.31 -3.74 -15.99
N GLU A 456 -23.20 -2.76 -15.87
CA GLU A 456 -22.81 -1.35 -16.03
C GLU A 456 -21.87 -0.98 -14.88
N GLN A 457 -20.61 -0.74 -15.19
CA GLN A 457 -19.56 -0.42 -14.24
C GLN A 457 -18.75 0.76 -14.77
N ALA A 458 -18.15 1.52 -13.85
CA ALA A 458 -17.29 2.63 -14.24
C ALA A 458 -16.13 2.15 -15.12
N ASP A 459 -15.74 2.95 -16.12
CA ASP A 459 -14.66 2.57 -17.05
C ASP A 459 -13.35 2.24 -16.33
N LYS A 460 -13.05 2.93 -15.21
CA LYS A 460 -11.89 2.64 -14.35
C LYS A 460 -11.96 1.23 -13.75
N ASP A 461 -13.12 0.78 -13.28
CA ASP A 461 -13.28 -0.56 -12.74
C ASP A 461 -13.17 -1.62 -13.84
N ALA A 462 -13.80 -1.37 -15.00
CA ALA A 462 -13.71 -2.26 -16.16
C ALA A 462 -12.26 -2.46 -16.61
N ALA A 463 -11.50 -1.38 -16.77
CA ALA A 463 -10.08 -1.44 -17.11
C ALA A 463 -9.28 -2.28 -16.08
N ARG A 464 -9.62 -2.17 -14.79
CA ARG A 464 -8.94 -2.87 -13.69
C ARG A 464 -9.17 -4.37 -13.82
N PHE A 465 -10.43 -4.74 -13.98
CA PHE A 465 -10.85 -6.12 -14.15
C PHE A 465 -10.21 -6.76 -15.39
N TYR A 466 -10.31 -6.13 -16.56
CA TYR A 466 -9.74 -6.69 -17.80
C TYR A 466 -8.21 -6.82 -17.75
N ARG A 467 -7.51 -5.86 -17.14
CA ARG A 467 -6.06 -5.95 -16.94
C ARG A 467 -5.68 -7.16 -16.09
N ILE A 468 -6.39 -7.37 -14.97
CA ILE A 468 -6.13 -8.53 -14.10
C ILE A 468 -6.51 -9.83 -14.82
N LEU A 469 -7.62 -9.85 -15.55
CA LEU A 469 -8.02 -11.01 -16.34
C LEU A 469 -6.96 -11.40 -17.37
N ALA A 470 -6.31 -10.44 -18.03
CA ALA A 470 -5.21 -10.74 -18.95
C ALA A 470 -4.11 -11.56 -18.23
N GLU A 471 -3.68 -11.12 -17.06
CA GLU A 471 -2.67 -11.85 -16.25
C GLU A 471 -3.15 -13.24 -15.82
N LEU A 472 -4.41 -13.37 -15.43
CA LEU A 472 -4.99 -14.61 -14.96
C LEU A 472 -5.20 -15.64 -16.08
N TYR A 473 -5.60 -15.19 -17.28
CA TYR A 473 -5.76 -16.04 -18.46
C TYR A 473 -4.43 -16.49 -19.03
N PHE A 474 -3.36 -15.71 -18.89
CA PHE A 474 -2.06 -16.03 -19.49
C PHE A 474 -1.61 -17.48 -19.24
N LYS A 475 -1.80 -17.98 -18.01
CA LYS A 475 -1.33 -19.33 -17.63
C LYS A 475 -2.19 -20.48 -18.16
N VAL A 476 -3.43 -20.20 -18.58
CA VAL A 476 -4.42 -21.23 -18.92
C VAL A 476 -4.94 -21.13 -20.35
N ARG A 477 -5.12 -19.91 -20.87
CA ARG A 477 -5.61 -19.59 -22.22
C ARG A 477 -4.92 -18.30 -22.74
N PRO A 478 -3.66 -18.39 -23.22
CA PRO A 478 -2.89 -17.21 -23.65
C PRO A 478 -3.57 -16.34 -24.73
N THR A 479 -4.34 -16.93 -25.64
CA THR A 479 -5.10 -16.18 -26.66
C THR A 479 -6.17 -15.26 -26.05
N GLU A 480 -6.83 -15.70 -24.97
CA GLU A 480 -7.81 -14.87 -24.25
C GLU A 480 -7.13 -13.74 -23.47
N SER A 481 -5.91 -13.98 -22.95
CA SER A 481 -5.12 -12.96 -22.26
C SER A 481 -4.91 -11.71 -23.13
N GLU A 482 -4.57 -11.90 -24.40
CA GLU A 482 -4.38 -10.80 -25.36
C GLU A 482 -5.67 -10.01 -25.59
N ALA A 483 -6.79 -10.70 -25.78
CA ALA A 483 -8.10 -10.06 -25.94
C ALA A 483 -8.49 -9.26 -24.69
N MET A 484 -8.22 -9.80 -23.49
CA MET A 484 -8.48 -9.11 -22.23
C MET A 484 -7.57 -7.87 -22.08
N PHE A 485 -6.30 -7.95 -22.49
CA PHE A 485 -5.41 -6.79 -22.44
C PHE A 485 -5.85 -5.67 -23.39
N ARG A 486 -6.29 -5.99 -24.60
CA ARG A 486 -6.89 -5.00 -25.52
C ARG A 486 -8.14 -4.35 -24.94
N ASN A 487 -8.99 -5.13 -24.28
CA ASN A 487 -10.15 -4.58 -23.58
C ASN A 487 -9.72 -3.65 -22.44
N ALA A 488 -8.68 -4.01 -21.69
CA ALA A 488 -8.13 -3.12 -20.67
C ALA A 488 -7.69 -1.78 -21.27
N VAL A 489 -6.90 -1.79 -22.36
CA VAL A 489 -6.47 -0.56 -23.06
C VAL A 489 -7.65 0.28 -23.53
N LYS A 490 -8.69 -0.35 -24.10
CA LYS A 490 -9.92 0.34 -24.52
C LYS A 490 -10.57 1.08 -23.36
N PHE A 491 -10.71 0.44 -22.20
CA PHE A 491 -11.33 1.05 -21.02
C PHE A 491 -10.41 2.07 -20.33
N ILE A 492 -9.09 1.88 -20.36
CA ILE A 492 -8.13 2.89 -19.88
C ILE A 492 -8.28 4.17 -20.71
N ASN A 493 -8.31 4.06 -22.04
CA ASN A 493 -8.48 5.23 -22.92
C ASN A 493 -9.81 5.97 -22.68
N LYS A 494 -10.88 5.24 -22.36
CA LYS A 494 -12.17 5.85 -21.98
C LYS A 494 -12.09 6.57 -20.64
N ALA A 495 -11.47 5.95 -19.64
CA ALA A 495 -11.32 6.53 -18.31
C ALA A 495 -10.43 7.78 -18.32
N ASP A 496 -9.32 7.72 -19.06
CA ASP A 496 -8.35 8.80 -19.24
C ASP A 496 -8.93 9.98 -20.05
N GLY A 497 -9.88 9.72 -20.95
CA GLY A 497 -10.56 10.74 -21.76
C GLY A 497 -9.65 11.42 -22.79
N ASP A 498 -10.10 12.57 -23.32
CA ASP A 498 -9.48 13.25 -24.46
C ASP A 498 -8.23 14.09 -24.13
N ASN A 499 -7.98 14.41 -22.85
CA ASN A 499 -6.83 15.22 -22.43
C ASN A 499 -6.15 14.71 -21.15
N PRO A 500 -5.64 13.47 -21.15
CA PRO A 500 -5.33 12.73 -19.93
C PRO A 500 -4.04 13.16 -19.23
N ASP A 501 -3.14 13.87 -19.92
CA ASP A 501 -1.82 14.22 -19.38
C ASP A 501 -1.87 15.46 -18.47
N PHE A 502 -3.02 16.14 -18.35
CA PHE A 502 -3.19 17.38 -17.57
C PHE A 502 -4.19 17.28 -16.41
N GLU A 503 -5.17 16.38 -16.47
CA GLU A 503 -6.24 16.26 -15.46
C GLU A 503 -6.06 15.00 -14.59
N ASN A 504 -5.59 15.17 -13.35
CA ASN A 504 -5.39 14.05 -12.41
C ASN A 504 -6.68 13.27 -12.11
N ASP A 505 -7.85 13.89 -12.20
CA ASP A 505 -9.13 13.23 -11.89
C ASP A 505 -9.54 12.23 -12.99
N LYS A 506 -9.04 12.45 -14.22
CA LYS A 506 -9.24 11.56 -15.36
C LYS A 506 -8.21 10.42 -15.41
N ASP A 507 -7.09 10.54 -14.70
CA ASP A 507 -6.11 9.47 -14.57
C ASP A 507 -6.80 8.18 -14.07
N TRP A 508 -6.67 7.09 -14.84
CA TRP A 508 -7.25 5.81 -14.46
C TRP A 508 -6.58 5.18 -13.22
N ALA A 509 -5.33 5.55 -12.93
CA ALA A 509 -4.47 4.96 -11.90
C ALA A 509 -3.74 6.03 -11.03
N PRO A 510 -4.44 7.04 -10.46
CA PRO A 510 -3.82 8.27 -9.94
C PRO A 510 -2.93 8.06 -8.71
N TRP A 511 -3.04 6.91 -8.05
CA TRP A 511 -2.34 6.62 -6.80
C TRP A 511 -1.15 5.69 -6.97
N MET A 512 -0.96 5.09 -8.15
CA MET A 512 0.04 4.07 -8.42
C MET A 512 1.28 4.66 -9.11
N ASP A 513 2.46 4.42 -8.56
CA ASP A 513 3.73 4.85 -9.19
C ASP A 513 3.99 4.06 -10.49
N TYR A 514 3.54 2.81 -10.53
CA TYR A 514 3.48 1.95 -11.71
C TYR A 514 2.40 0.89 -11.54
N VAL A 515 1.99 0.27 -12.64
CA VAL A 515 0.98 -0.81 -12.63
C VAL A 515 1.69 -2.13 -12.88
N PRO A 516 1.74 -3.06 -11.91
CA PRO A 516 2.40 -4.36 -12.09
C PRO A 516 1.90 -5.07 -13.36
N MET A 517 2.82 -5.69 -14.10
CA MET A 517 2.50 -6.49 -15.29
C MET A 517 3.46 -7.66 -15.42
N SER A 518 3.01 -8.79 -15.97
CA SER A 518 3.82 -9.99 -16.16
C SER A 518 4.65 -9.93 -17.44
N ALA A 519 5.95 -10.22 -17.36
CA ALA A 519 6.87 -10.29 -18.51
C ALA A 519 6.47 -11.38 -19.51
N GLU A 520 5.82 -12.41 -19.00
CA GLU A 520 5.14 -13.47 -19.70
C GLU A 520 4.26 -12.98 -20.86
N LEU A 521 3.62 -11.81 -20.71
CA LEU A 521 2.82 -11.22 -21.79
C LEU A 521 3.65 -10.98 -23.05
N LEU A 522 4.93 -10.59 -22.91
CA LEU A 522 5.85 -10.41 -24.03
C LEU A 522 6.34 -11.74 -24.62
N ASP A 523 6.34 -12.83 -23.86
CA ASP A 523 6.76 -14.13 -24.40
C ASP A 523 5.75 -14.73 -25.36
N PHE A 524 4.46 -14.42 -25.17
CA PHE A 524 3.40 -14.91 -26.02
C PHE A 524 3.26 -14.10 -27.32
N ASP A 525 3.03 -12.79 -27.21
CA ASP A 525 2.90 -11.89 -28.36
C ASP A 525 3.45 -10.50 -28.05
N GLU A 526 4.76 -10.36 -28.18
CA GLU A 526 5.47 -9.10 -27.97
C GLU A 526 4.95 -7.97 -28.87
N SER A 527 4.56 -8.29 -30.11
CA SER A 527 4.14 -7.29 -31.09
C SER A 527 2.77 -6.72 -30.74
N SER A 528 1.81 -7.59 -30.41
CA SER A 528 0.47 -7.18 -30.00
C SER A 528 0.46 -6.43 -28.67
N ILE A 529 1.23 -6.89 -27.68
CA ILE A 529 1.34 -6.20 -26.38
C ILE A 529 1.98 -4.82 -26.54
N SER A 530 3.07 -4.72 -27.31
CA SER A 530 3.75 -3.43 -27.56
C SER A 530 2.86 -2.47 -28.34
N SER A 531 2.14 -2.97 -29.37
CA SER A 531 1.16 -2.18 -30.11
C SER A 531 0.03 -1.69 -29.20
N SER A 532 -0.51 -2.57 -28.36
CA SER A 532 -1.57 -2.24 -27.40
C SER A 532 -1.13 -1.17 -26.39
N LEU A 533 0.10 -1.27 -25.87
CA LEU A 533 0.68 -0.23 -25.01
C LEU A 533 0.82 1.10 -25.75
N ASN A 534 1.30 1.08 -27.00
CA ASN A 534 1.48 2.31 -27.78
C ASN A 534 0.14 2.98 -28.13
N ASN A 535 -0.95 2.21 -28.23
CA ASN A 535 -2.32 2.69 -28.48
C ASN A 535 -3.01 3.34 -27.26
N LEU A 536 -2.38 3.35 -26.09
CA LEU A 536 -2.88 4.13 -24.95
C LEU A 536 -2.79 5.62 -25.26
N SER A 537 -3.87 6.37 -25.02
CA SER A 537 -3.90 7.82 -25.28
C SER A 537 -2.96 8.57 -24.33
N SER A 538 -3.05 8.27 -23.03
CA SER A 538 -2.21 8.89 -22.00
C SER A 538 -0.77 8.42 -22.03
N ARG A 539 0.18 9.37 -22.04
CA ARG A 539 1.61 9.07 -21.85
C ARG A 539 1.88 8.61 -20.41
N ARG A 540 1.16 9.14 -19.42
CA ARG A 540 1.27 8.68 -18.02
C ARG A 540 0.92 7.20 -17.88
N SER A 541 -0.24 6.80 -18.41
CA SER A 541 -0.69 5.40 -18.36
C SER A 541 0.28 4.46 -19.08
N ARG A 542 0.83 4.89 -20.24
CA ARG A 542 1.88 4.14 -20.94
C ARG A 542 3.12 3.92 -20.07
N VAL A 543 3.67 4.99 -19.51
CA VAL A 543 4.86 4.94 -18.65
C VAL A 543 4.64 3.99 -17.48
N ARG A 544 3.50 4.08 -16.78
CA ARG A 544 3.22 3.24 -15.60
C ARG A 544 3.06 1.77 -15.93
N LEU A 545 2.43 1.42 -17.05
CA LEU A 545 2.32 0.03 -17.50
C LEU A 545 3.66 -0.51 -17.98
N LYS A 546 4.44 0.29 -18.72
CA LYS A 546 5.81 -0.07 -19.16
C LYS A 546 6.75 -0.26 -17.96
N LEU A 547 6.64 0.55 -16.91
CA LEU A 547 7.39 0.37 -15.66
C LEU A 547 7.08 -0.98 -14.99
N GLY A 548 5.81 -1.38 -14.90
CA GLY A 548 5.46 -2.69 -14.34
C GLY A 548 5.91 -3.86 -15.21
N LEU A 549 5.88 -3.71 -16.53
CA LEU A 549 6.39 -4.72 -17.45
C LEU A 549 7.92 -4.82 -17.42
N LEU A 550 8.61 -3.70 -17.21
CA LEU A 550 10.05 -3.65 -17.02
C LEU A 550 10.48 -4.38 -15.74
N GLU A 551 9.78 -4.19 -14.63
CA GLU A 551 10.09 -4.85 -13.35
C GLU A 551 10.13 -6.38 -13.51
N SER A 552 9.09 -6.96 -14.10
CA SER A 552 9.04 -8.41 -14.32
C SER A 552 10.02 -8.87 -15.41
N SER A 553 10.25 -8.06 -16.45
CA SER A 553 11.18 -8.39 -17.54
C SER A 553 12.63 -8.40 -17.07
N LEU A 554 13.00 -7.52 -16.13
CA LEU A 554 14.33 -7.52 -15.52
C LEU A 554 14.60 -8.78 -14.71
N LYS A 555 13.58 -9.35 -14.06
CA LYS A 555 13.72 -10.65 -13.39
C LYS A 555 14.11 -11.75 -14.39
N LYS A 556 13.42 -11.82 -15.53
CA LYS A 556 13.73 -12.77 -16.61
C LYS A 556 15.12 -12.53 -17.21
N TYR A 557 15.51 -11.28 -17.39
CA TYR A 557 16.85 -10.89 -17.84
C TYR A 557 17.94 -11.38 -16.88
N VAL A 558 17.78 -11.16 -15.57
CA VAL A 558 18.75 -11.60 -14.55
C VAL A 558 18.88 -13.13 -14.53
N ASP A 559 17.76 -13.84 -14.60
CA ASP A 559 17.75 -15.31 -14.64
C ASP A 559 18.43 -15.86 -15.91
N ALA A 560 18.14 -15.26 -17.07
CA ALA A 560 18.75 -15.64 -18.34
C ALA A 560 20.26 -15.33 -18.39
N LYS A 561 20.66 -14.16 -17.87
CA LYS A 561 22.08 -13.77 -17.74
C LYS A 561 22.85 -14.74 -16.87
N LYS A 562 22.34 -15.08 -15.69
CA LYS A 562 22.95 -16.04 -14.77
C LYS A 562 23.14 -17.41 -15.44
N THR A 563 22.10 -17.90 -16.12
CA THR A 563 22.15 -19.19 -16.84
C THR A 563 23.23 -19.18 -17.92
N PHE A 564 23.27 -18.13 -18.75
CA PHE A 564 24.28 -17.99 -19.80
C PHE A 564 25.71 -17.90 -19.25
N GLU A 565 25.92 -17.13 -18.17
CA GLU A 565 27.23 -17.01 -17.52
C GLU A 565 27.71 -18.32 -16.88
N THR A 566 26.82 -19.08 -16.24
CA THR A 566 27.15 -20.40 -15.68
C THR A 566 27.60 -21.38 -16.76
N LEU A 567 26.85 -21.47 -17.87
CA LEU A 567 27.22 -22.34 -19.00
C LEU A 567 28.53 -21.88 -19.68
N ASN A 568 28.80 -20.58 -19.71
CA ASN A 568 30.06 -20.04 -20.21
C ASN A 568 31.26 -20.37 -19.33
N LYS A 569 31.09 -20.39 -18.00
CA LYS A 569 32.16 -20.75 -17.07
C LYS A 569 32.51 -22.23 -17.15
N GLN A 570 31.49 -23.10 -17.20
CA GLN A 570 31.68 -24.55 -17.36
C GLN A 570 32.49 -24.92 -18.62
N LYS A 571 32.38 -24.13 -19.70
CA LYS A 571 33.20 -24.32 -20.91
C LYS A 571 34.65 -23.89 -20.74
N LYS A 572 34.95 -22.94 -19.85
CA LYS A 572 36.34 -22.49 -19.61
C LYS A 572 37.11 -23.43 -18.70
N ASP A 573 36.40 -24.21 -17.88
CA ASP A 573 36.97 -25.18 -16.94
C ASP A 573 37.11 -26.60 -17.55
N LEU A 574 36.58 -26.80 -18.77
CA LEU A 574 36.79 -27.96 -19.66
C LEU A 574 37.86 -27.62 -20.70
#